data_AF-A0A086P4W8-F1
#
_entry.id   AF-A0A086P4W8-F1
#
_cell.length_a   1.000
_cell.length_b   1.000
_cell.length_c   1.000
_cell.angle_alpha   90.00
_cell.angle_beta   90.00
_cell.angle_gamma   90.00
#
_symmetry.space_group_name_H-M   'P 1'
#
loop_
_entity.id
_entity.type
_entity.pdbx_description
1 polymer ?
#
loop_
_entity_poly.entity_id
_entity_poly.type
_entity_poly.pdbx_seq_one_letter_code
_entity_poly.pdbx_strand_id
1 'polypeptide(L)'
;MAPDASGGFASGRAIHYMKAMAIFPRPVSPKSALSDLWSYFRENRPHKWPLLGLSMAITYVIIWTFVVDANRNTMPTRNKIIYVQSWDASRSDAAIILQQKMDLAKSEAALQKRQKQMQGWADAFGIDWRTEEARNSARRKEALKAINAQLDSRLAKAEAADQVSPGTRQP
;
A
#
# COMPACT_ATOMS: atom_id res chain seq x y z
N MET A 1 13.29 98.49 40.80
CA MET A 1 13.59 97.12 41.25
C MET A 1 13.17 96.20 40.12
N ALA A 2 14.13 95.54 39.47
CA ALA A 2 13.88 94.39 38.57
C ALA A 2 14.23 93.10 39.38
N PRO A 3 14.12 91.85 38.86
CA PRO A 3 13.45 91.31 37.65
C PRO A 3 12.75 89.92 37.85
N ASP A 4 11.86 89.51 36.94
CA ASP A 4 11.43 88.10 36.78
C ASP A 4 10.59 87.96 35.49
N ALA A 5 11.07 87.48 34.33
CA ALA A 5 11.73 86.23 33.94
C ALA A 5 10.82 84.99 33.90
N SER A 6 10.08 84.82 32.79
CA SER A 6 9.66 83.52 32.24
C SER A 6 9.18 83.77 30.81
N GLY A 7 9.89 83.40 29.76
CA GLY A 7 10.27 82.03 29.43
C GLY A 7 9.46 81.65 28.19
N GLY A 8 9.98 81.99 27.01
CA GLY A 8 9.34 81.69 25.74
C GLY A 8 9.29 80.19 25.47
N PHE A 9 8.12 79.67 25.14
CA PHE A 9 7.98 78.34 24.55
C PHE A 9 8.07 78.49 23.03
N ALA A 10 9.27 78.22 22.49
CA ALA A 10 9.45 78.03 21.07
C ALA A 10 8.68 76.77 20.62
N SER A 11 7.63 76.96 19.82
CA SER A 11 6.98 75.87 19.08
C SER A 11 7.95 75.34 18.02
N GLY A 12 8.78 74.38 18.40
CA GLY A 12 9.59 73.60 17.46
C GLY A 12 8.70 72.73 16.57
N ARG A 13 8.78 72.92 15.26
CA ARG A 13 8.10 72.10 14.25
C ARG A 13 8.65 70.67 14.33
N ALA A 14 7.84 69.72 14.83
CA ALA A 14 8.23 68.31 14.89
C ALA A 14 8.47 67.78 13.46
N ILE A 15 9.72 67.39 13.17
CA ILE A 15 10.08 66.80 11.88
C ILE A 15 9.65 65.33 11.88
N HIS A 16 8.61 65.01 11.13
CA HIS A 16 8.09 63.65 10.94
C HIS A 16 8.96 62.82 9.98
N TYR A 17 10.15 62.39 10.40
CA TYR A 17 10.99 61.50 9.56
C TYR A 17 11.15 60.07 10.10
N MET A 18 10.62 59.74 11.27
CA MET A 18 10.64 58.37 11.77
C MET A 18 9.30 57.66 11.46
N LYS A 19 9.19 57.17 10.22
CA LYS A 19 8.20 56.15 9.86
C LYS A 19 8.64 54.85 10.52
N ALA A 20 7.99 54.46 11.62
CA ALA A 20 8.22 53.18 12.28
C ALA A 20 8.07 52.04 11.26
N MET A 21 9.14 51.30 11.00
CA MET A 21 9.08 50.07 10.21
C MET A 21 8.28 49.04 11.02
N ALA A 22 7.08 48.70 10.53
CA ALA A 22 6.26 47.66 11.13
C ALA A 22 6.96 46.30 10.95
N ILE A 23 7.35 45.68 12.08
CA ILE A 23 8.00 44.35 12.16
C ILE A 23 7.03 43.20 11.78
N PHE A 24 5.72 43.46 11.77
CA PHE A 24 4.71 42.45 11.49
C PHE A 24 4.00 42.71 10.15
N PRO A 25 3.78 41.67 9.32
CA PRO A 25 2.98 41.79 8.11
C PRO A 25 1.56 42.22 8.48
N ARG A 26 0.99 43.15 7.72
CA ARG A 26 -0.38 43.62 7.95
C ARG A 26 -1.34 42.44 7.78
N PRO A 27 -2.36 42.30 8.65
CA PRO A 27 -3.33 41.21 8.50
C PRO A 27 -4.03 41.34 7.15
N VAL A 28 -3.83 40.35 6.29
CA VAL A 28 -4.50 40.25 4.99
C VAL A 28 -5.94 39.81 5.23
N SER A 29 -6.90 40.59 4.72
CA SER A 29 -8.30 40.21 4.84
C SER A 29 -8.62 39.08 3.84
N PRO A 30 -9.43 38.06 4.21
CA PRO A 30 -9.81 36.98 3.28
C PRO A 30 -10.47 37.51 2.00
N LYS A 31 -11.27 38.58 2.12
CA LYS A 31 -11.91 39.24 0.98
C LYS A 31 -10.88 39.88 0.03
N SER A 32 -9.86 40.53 0.58
CA SER A 32 -8.77 41.11 -0.20
C SER A 32 -7.97 40.03 -0.93
N ALA A 33 -7.65 38.92 -0.26
CA ALA A 33 -6.93 37.80 -0.87
C ALA A 33 -7.71 37.15 -2.02
N LEU A 34 -9.03 36.99 -1.87
CA LEU A 34 -9.89 36.45 -2.92
C LEU A 34 -10.01 37.42 -4.12
N SER A 35 -10.12 38.72 -3.84
CA SER A 35 -10.13 39.76 -4.88
C SER A 35 -8.81 39.82 -5.65
N ASP A 36 -7.68 39.67 -4.97
CA ASP A 36 -6.35 39.63 -5.58
C ASP A 36 -6.21 38.41 -6.50
N LEU A 37 -6.62 37.22 -6.02
CA LEU A 37 -6.65 35.99 -6.80
C LEU A 37 -7.52 36.14 -8.06
N TRP A 38 -8.71 36.73 -7.93
CA TRP A 38 -9.61 36.95 -9.07
C TRP A 38 -9.02 37.96 -10.08
N SER A 39 -8.32 38.97 -9.60
CA SER A 39 -7.63 39.95 -10.43
C SER A 39 -6.49 39.29 -11.23
N TYR A 40 -5.74 38.40 -10.59
CA TYR A 40 -4.70 37.59 -11.25
C TYR A 40 -5.28 36.70 -12.37
N PHE A 41 -6.43 36.05 -12.15
CA PHE A 41 -7.08 35.23 -13.18
C PHE A 41 -7.59 36.05 -14.37
N ARG A 42 -8.09 37.26 -14.13
CA ARG A 42 -8.54 38.19 -15.17
C ARG A 42 -7.41 38.73 -16.03
N GLU A 43 -6.21 38.87 -15.48
CA GLU A 43 -5.08 39.42 -16.22
C GLU A 43 -4.61 38.50 -17.35
N ASN A 44 -4.38 39.05 -18.55
CA ASN A 44 -3.92 38.29 -19.72
C ASN A 44 -2.41 38.04 -19.63
N ARG A 45 -2.02 37.04 -18.83
CA ARG A 45 -0.64 36.56 -18.73
C ARG A 45 -0.41 35.33 -19.62
N PRO A 46 0.74 35.26 -20.31
CA PRO A 46 1.11 34.06 -21.04
C PRO A 46 1.31 32.88 -20.06
N HIS A 47 0.98 31.67 -20.52
CA HIS A 47 1.20 30.39 -19.81
C HIS A 47 0.40 30.14 -18.51
N LYS A 48 -0.52 31.03 -18.09
CA LYS A 48 -1.35 30.83 -16.88
C LYS A 48 -2.18 29.55 -16.91
N TRP A 49 -2.83 29.27 -18.04
CA TRP A 49 -3.69 28.10 -18.21
C TRP A 49 -2.91 26.78 -18.35
N PRO A 50 -1.81 26.70 -19.13
CA PRO A 50 -0.96 25.51 -19.14
C PRO A 50 -0.40 25.12 -17.77
N LEU A 51 0.10 26.09 -16.99
CA LEU A 51 0.65 25.81 -15.66
C LEU A 51 -0.44 25.35 -14.68
N LEU A 52 -1.62 25.99 -14.71
CA LEU A 52 -2.77 25.56 -13.92
C LEU A 52 -3.25 24.17 -14.31
N GLY A 53 -3.31 23.88 -15.61
CA GLY A 53 -3.67 22.56 -16.12
C GLY A 53 -2.68 21.49 -15.68
N LEU A 54 -1.38 21.79 -15.74
CA LEU A 54 -0.33 20.86 -15.30
C LEU A 54 -0.40 20.58 -13.81
N SER A 55 -0.60 21.61 -12.97
CA SER A 55 -0.71 21.40 -11.52
C SER A 55 -1.94 20.57 -11.17
N MET A 56 -3.09 20.88 -11.77
CA MET A 56 -4.31 20.08 -11.60
C MET A 56 -4.14 18.65 -12.10
N ALA A 57 -3.46 18.43 -13.24
CA ALA A 57 -3.22 17.12 -13.79
C ALA A 57 -2.37 16.26 -12.85
N ILE A 58 -1.29 16.81 -12.30
CA ILE A 58 -0.43 16.07 -11.35
C ILE A 58 -1.23 15.71 -10.09
N THR A 59 -1.98 16.66 -9.52
CA THR A 59 -2.83 16.39 -8.35
C THR A 59 -3.89 15.33 -8.66
N TYR A 60 -4.52 15.41 -9.83
CA TYR A 60 -5.51 14.43 -10.28
C TYR A 60 -4.90 13.03 -10.41
N VAL A 61 -3.71 12.89 -11.00
CA VAL A 61 -3.02 11.60 -11.14
C VAL A 61 -2.73 10.96 -9.77
N ILE A 62 -2.32 11.77 -8.78
CA ILE A 62 -2.08 11.28 -7.41
C ILE A 62 -3.38 10.74 -6.81
N ILE A 63 -4.46 11.52 -6.84
CA ILE A 63 -5.77 11.11 -6.30
C ILE A 63 -6.30 9.87 -7.05
N TRP A 64 -6.20 9.87 -8.37
CA TRP A 64 -6.62 8.76 -9.22
C TRP A 64 -5.89 7.47 -8.88
N THR A 65 -4.57 7.54 -8.63
CA THR A 65 -3.77 6.39 -8.19
C THR A 65 -4.29 5.81 -6.88
N PHE A 66 -4.59 6.66 -5.88
CA PHE A 66 -5.18 6.21 -4.63
C PHE A 66 -6.58 5.61 -4.80
N VAL A 67 -7.42 6.16 -5.69
CA VAL A 67 -8.76 5.61 -5.97
C VAL A 67 -8.66 4.22 -6.62
N VAL A 68 -7.75 4.06 -7.59
CA VAL A 68 -7.51 2.75 -8.23
C VAL A 68 -6.96 1.75 -7.24
N ASP A 69 -6.00 2.15 -6.40
CA ASP A 69 -5.43 1.29 -5.36
C ASP A 69 -6.46 0.89 -4.31
N ALA A 70 -7.27 1.84 -3.82
CA ALA A 70 -8.33 1.56 -2.87
C ALA A 70 -9.31 0.50 -3.39
N ASN A 71 -9.67 0.55 -4.68
CA ASN A 71 -10.56 -0.43 -5.31
C ASN A 71 -9.92 -1.82 -5.49
N ARG A 72 -8.59 -1.93 -5.48
CA ARG A 72 -7.87 -3.20 -5.71
C ARG A 72 -7.35 -3.84 -4.43
N ASN A 73 -6.94 -3.04 -3.45
CA ASN A 73 -6.16 -3.51 -2.30
C ASN A 73 -6.84 -3.21 -0.95
N THR A 74 -7.56 -2.10 -0.84
CA THR A 74 -8.01 -1.55 0.46
C THR A 74 -9.52 -1.65 0.69
N MET A 75 -10.32 -2.05 -0.31
CA MET A 75 -11.73 -2.37 -0.06
C MET A 75 -11.80 -3.51 0.96
N PRO A 76 -12.47 -3.31 2.11
CA PRO A 76 -12.68 -4.39 3.06
C PRO A 76 -13.42 -5.50 2.33
N THR A 77 -12.71 -6.58 2.03
CA THR A 77 -13.35 -7.81 1.57
C THR A 77 -14.34 -8.14 2.67
N ARG A 78 -15.65 -8.07 2.38
CA ARG A 78 -16.73 -8.38 3.34
C ARG A 78 -16.26 -9.48 4.28
N ASN A 79 -16.37 -9.28 5.60
CA ASN A 79 -15.96 -10.26 6.62
C ASN A 79 -16.21 -11.67 6.11
N LYS A 80 -15.13 -12.32 5.64
CA LYS A 80 -15.27 -13.59 4.95
C LYS A 80 -15.46 -14.61 6.06
N ILE A 81 -16.70 -15.00 6.30
CA ILE A 81 -16.99 -16.13 7.18
C ILE A 81 -16.47 -17.35 6.43
N ILE A 82 -15.24 -17.77 6.77
CA ILE A 82 -14.63 -18.96 6.22
C ILE A 82 -15.27 -20.12 6.96
N TYR A 83 -16.30 -20.71 6.37
CA TYR A 83 -16.83 -21.99 6.82
C TYR A 83 -15.80 -23.07 6.50
N VAL A 84 -15.18 -23.61 7.54
CA VAL A 84 -14.38 -24.82 7.40
C VAL A 84 -15.38 -25.97 7.26
N GLN A 85 -15.48 -26.55 6.07
CA GLN A 85 -16.25 -27.78 5.86
C GLN A 85 -15.64 -28.87 6.74
N SER A 86 -16.34 -29.29 7.79
CA SER A 86 -15.98 -30.48 8.54
C SER A 86 -16.20 -31.68 7.63
N TRP A 87 -15.14 -32.40 7.29
CA TRP A 87 -15.23 -33.61 6.48
C TRP A 87 -16.02 -34.69 7.23
N ASP A 88 -16.68 -35.56 6.45
CA ASP A 88 -17.39 -36.74 6.96
C ASP A 88 -16.47 -37.58 7.86
N ALA A 89 -16.95 -37.88 9.08
CA ALA A 89 -16.20 -38.63 10.08
C ALA A 89 -15.94 -40.09 9.66
N SER A 90 -16.69 -40.62 8.69
CA SER A 90 -16.55 -41.99 8.19
C SER A 90 -15.54 -42.13 7.05
N ARG A 91 -14.85 -41.06 6.65
CA ARG A 91 -13.84 -41.12 5.58
C ARG A 91 -12.57 -41.84 6.07
N SER A 92 -12.04 -42.76 5.27
CA SER A 92 -10.80 -43.47 5.61
C SER A 92 -9.58 -42.56 5.55
N ASP A 93 -8.68 -42.72 6.53
CA ASP A 93 -7.42 -41.96 6.61
C ASP A 93 -6.55 -42.15 5.35
N ALA A 94 -6.58 -43.34 4.74
CA ALA A 94 -5.89 -43.61 3.49
C ALA A 94 -6.41 -42.72 2.34
N ALA A 95 -7.72 -42.56 2.22
CA ALA A 95 -8.32 -41.69 1.21
C ALA A 95 -7.96 -40.21 1.44
N ILE A 96 -7.85 -39.77 2.70
CA ILE A 96 -7.41 -38.42 3.05
C ILE A 96 -5.97 -38.18 2.57
N ILE A 97 -5.07 -39.12 2.83
CA ILE A 97 -3.65 -38.99 2.48
C ILE A 97 -3.43 -39.02 0.95
N LEU A 98 -4.20 -39.84 0.23
CA LEU A 98 -4.19 -39.85 -1.24
C LEU A 98 -4.63 -38.51 -1.82
N GLN A 99 -5.71 -37.93 -1.27
CA GLN A 99 -6.17 -36.60 -1.66
C GLN A 99 -5.10 -35.52 -1.37
N GLN A 100 -4.42 -35.61 -0.22
CA GLN A 100 -3.32 -34.70 0.12
C GLN A 100 -2.16 -34.78 -0.89
N LYS A 101 -1.80 -35.98 -1.37
CA LYS A 101 -0.80 -36.13 -2.45
C LYS A 101 -1.26 -35.46 -3.74
N MET A 102 -2.52 -35.64 -4.13
CA MET A 102 -3.05 -35.00 -5.33
C MET A 102 -3.07 -33.48 -5.23
N ASP A 103 -3.46 -32.94 -4.08
CA ASP A 103 -3.52 -31.50 -3.85
C ASP A 103 -2.13 -30.88 -3.72
N LEU A 104 -1.16 -31.61 -3.16
CA LEU A 104 0.26 -31.23 -3.18
C LEU A 104 0.75 -31.07 -4.63
N ALA A 105 0.46 -32.04 -5.50
CA ALA A 105 0.86 -31.99 -6.91
C ALA A 105 0.19 -30.83 -7.67
N LYS A 106 -1.10 -30.56 -7.41
CA LYS A 106 -1.81 -29.41 -8.00
C LYS A 106 -1.21 -28.08 -7.55
N SER A 107 -0.92 -27.94 -6.26
CA SER A 107 -0.28 -26.75 -5.69
C SER A 107 1.09 -26.50 -6.30
N GLU A 108 1.90 -27.56 -6.44
CA GLU A 108 3.22 -27.55 -7.04
C GLU A 108 3.18 -27.03 -8.49
N ALA A 109 2.23 -27.54 -9.30
CA ALA A 109 2.01 -27.08 -10.66
C ALA A 109 1.52 -25.63 -10.74
N ALA A 110 0.66 -25.19 -9.81
CA ALA A 110 0.20 -23.80 -9.74
C ALA A 110 1.37 -22.85 -9.40
N LEU A 111 2.23 -23.24 -8.47
CA LEU A 111 3.44 -22.48 -8.12
C LEU A 111 4.40 -22.37 -9.29
N GLN A 112 4.64 -23.46 -10.04
CA GLN A 112 5.49 -23.40 -11.24
C GLN A 112 4.94 -22.44 -12.30
N LYS A 113 3.62 -22.42 -12.51
CA LYS A 113 2.99 -21.46 -13.45
C LYS A 113 3.22 -20.02 -13.01
N ARG A 114 3.04 -19.72 -11.73
CA ARG A 114 3.30 -18.39 -11.17
C ARG A 114 4.78 -18.00 -11.28
N GLN A 115 5.68 -18.93 -11.04
CA GLN A 115 7.12 -18.73 -11.22
C GLN A 115 7.47 -18.37 -12.66
N LYS A 116 6.96 -19.10 -13.66
CA LYS A 116 7.17 -18.77 -15.07
C LYS A 116 6.67 -17.38 -15.45
N GLN A 117 5.52 -16.97 -14.91
CA GLN A 117 5.02 -15.60 -15.10
C GLN A 117 6.01 -14.58 -14.53
N MET A 118 6.49 -14.78 -13.30
CA MET A 118 7.45 -13.89 -12.65
C MET A 118 8.81 -13.85 -13.35
N GLN A 119 9.27 -14.97 -13.92
CA GLN A 119 10.50 -15.04 -14.73
C GLN A 119 10.41 -14.13 -15.95
N GLY A 120 9.28 -14.11 -16.66
CA GLY A 120 9.08 -13.19 -17.78
C GLY A 120 9.17 -11.71 -17.38
N TRP A 121 8.67 -11.37 -16.19
CA TRP A 121 8.86 -10.02 -15.62
C TRP A 121 10.32 -9.76 -15.25
N ALA A 122 11.00 -10.72 -14.64
CA ALA A 122 12.40 -10.60 -14.27
C ALA A 122 13.29 -10.36 -15.51
N ASP A 123 13.04 -11.07 -16.61
CA ASP A 123 13.74 -10.86 -17.88
C ASP A 123 13.46 -9.46 -18.46
N ALA A 124 12.22 -8.97 -18.38
CA ALA A 124 11.85 -7.63 -18.83
C ALA A 124 12.52 -6.51 -18.01
N PHE A 125 12.77 -6.75 -16.72
CA PHE A 125 13.44 -5.82 -15.81
C PHE A 125 14.93 -6.07 -15.63
N GLY A 126 15.51 -7.06 -16.32
CA GLY A 126 16.95 -7.39 -16.24
C GLY A 126 17.40 -7.97 -14.89
N ILE A 127 16.49 -8.57 -14.12
CA ILE A 127 16.80 -9.18 -12.81
C ILE A 127 17.36 -10.59 -13.04
N ASP A 128 18.57 -10.89 -12.58
CA ASP A 128 19.13 -12.24 -12.66
C ASP A 128 18.47 -13.18 -11.63
N TRP A 129 17.66 -14.10 -12.14
CA TRP A 129 16.92 -15.08 -11.34
C TRP A 129 17.47 -16.51 -11.47
N ARG A 130 18.38 -16.76 -12.43
CA ARG A 130 18.77 -18.13 -12.82
C ARG A 130 19.65 -18.80 -11.76
N THR A 131 20.53 -18.02 -11.14
CA THR A 131 21.43 -18.47 -10.06
C THR A 131 20.65 -18.83 -8.79
N GLU A 132 19.61 -18.06 -8.47
CA GLU A 132 18.74 -18.30 -7.32
C GLU A 132 17.76 -19.46 -7.57
N GLU A 133 17.20 -19.59 -8.78
CA GLU A 133 16.32 -20.72 -9.11
C GLU A 133 17.07 -22.06 -9.02
N ALA A 134 18.31 -22.14 -9.49
CA ALA A 134 19.10 -23.37 -9.38
C ALA A 134 19.23 -23.82 -7.92
N ARG A 135 19.54 -22.90 -7.00
CA ARG A 135 19.64 -23.20 -5.56
C ARG A 135 18.29 -23.54 -4.93
N ASN A 136 17.25 -22.80 -5.29
CA ASN A 136 15.93 -22.95 -4.68
C ASN A 136 15.20 -24.20 -5.22
N SER A 137 15.42 -24.57 -6.48
CA SER A 137 14.84 -25.76 -7.10
C SER A 137 15.43 -27.06 -6.52
N ALA A 138 16.73 -27.08 -6.21
CA ALA A 138 17.35 -28.21 -5.50
C ALA A 138 16.71 -28.42 -4.12
N ARG A 139 16.67 -27.36 -3.30
CA ARG A 139 16.02 -27.39 -1.97
C ARG A 139 14.54 -27.75 -2.04
N ARG A 140 13.81 -27.22 -3.04
CA ARG A 140 12.39 -27.54 -3.25
C ARG A 140 12.19 -29.01 -3.60
N LYS A 141 13.02 -29.58 -4.48
CA LYS A 141 12.94 -31.01 -4.84
C LYS A 141 13.23 -31.90 -3.65
N GLU A 142 14.21 -31.55 -2.83
CA GLU A 142 14.53 -32.25 -1.57
C GLU A 142 13.36 -32.18 -0.58
N ALA A 143 12.79 -31.00 -0.38
CA ALA A 143 11.62 -30.80 0.48
C ALA A 143 10.40 -31.58 -0.01
N LEU A 144 10.10 -31.54 -1.31
CA LEU A 144 9.00 -32.32 -1.91
C LEU A 144 9.21 -33.82 -1.74
N LYS A 145 10.45 -34.30 -1.88
CA LYS A 145 10.78 -35.71 -1.66
C LYS A 145 10.57 -36.10 -0.20
N ALA A 146 11.00 -35.27 0.75
CA ALA A 146 10.77 -35.50 2.18
C ALA A 146 9.27 -35.52 2.53
N ILE A 147 8.48 -34.57 1.99
CA ILE A 147 7.04 -34.52 2.19
C ILE A 147 6.34 -35.75 1.60
N ASN A 148 6.69 -36.15 0.37
CA ASN A 148 6.11 -37.35 -0.24
C ASN A 148 6.46 -38.61 0.56
N ALA A 149 7.71 -38.76 1.00
CA ALA A 149 8.11 -39.89 1.84
C ALA A 149 7.33 -39.90 3.18
N GLN A 150 7.09 -38.74 3.78
CA GLN A 150 6.27 -38.63 4.98
C GLN A 150 4.82 -39.04 4.69
N LEU A 151 4.21 -38.58 3.59
CA LEU A 151 2.86 -38.95 3.20
C LEU A 151 2.74 -40.45 2.93
N ASP A 152 3.73 -41.06 2.26
CA ASP A 152 3.76 -42.50 1.99
C ASP A 152 3.87 -43.30 3.31
N SER A 153 4.70 -42.84 4.26
CA SER A 153 4.79 -43.47 5.58
C SER A 153 3.47 -43.38 6.37
N ARG A 154 2.73 -42.28 6.20
CA ARG A 154 1.41 -42.10 6.82
C ARG A 154 0.36 -42.95 6.15
N LEU A 155 0.44 -43.10 4.82
CA LEU A 155 -0.47 -43.95 4.05
C LEU A 155 -0.34 -45.39 4.52
N ALA A 156 0.89 -45.91 4.62
CA ALA A 156 1.14 -47.27 5.11
C ALA A 156 0.61 -47.48 6.55
N LYS A 157 0.76 -46.49 7.43
CA LYS A 157 0.20 -46.54 8.80
C LYS A 157 -1.33 -46.50 8.80
N ALA A 158 -1.93 -45.68 7.94
CA ALA A 158 -3.38 -45.57 7.81
C ALA A 158 -3.98 -46.87 7.26
N GLU A 159 -3.37 -47.45 6.22
CA GLU A 159 -3.77 -48.75 5.66
C GLU A 159 -3.65 -49.86 6.71
N ALA A 160 -2.55 -49.91 7.48
CA ALA A 160 -2.40 -50.87 8.57
C ALA A 160 -3.44 -50.69 9.68
N ALA A 161 -3.79 -49.45 10.04
CA ALA A 161 -4.81 -49.17 11.05
C ALA A 161 -6.23 -49.55 10.58
N ASP A 162 -6.54 -49.34 9.30
CA ASP A 162 -7.82 -49.71 8.68
C ASP A 162 -8.00 -51.23 8.64
N GLN A 163 -6.92 -51.99 8.47
CA GLN A 163 -6.92 -53.47 8.51
C GLN A 163 -7.09 -54.04 9.92
N VAL A 164 -6.65 -53.31 10.97
CA VAL A 164 -6.70 -53.77 12.37
C VAL A 164 -8.03 -53.44 13.05
N SER A 165 -8.77 -52.43 12.55
CA SER A 165 -10.06 -52.00 13.13
C SER A 165 -11.27 -52.10 12.17
N PRO A 166 -11.59 -53.27 11.58
CA PRO A 166 -12.79 -53.42 10.75
C PRO A 166 -14.12 -53.34 11.53
N GLY A 167 -14.09 -53.27 12.86
CA GLY A 167 -15.25 -53.48 13.75
C GLY A 167 -15.89 -52.25 14.41
N THR A 168 -15.41 -51.03 14.19
CA THR A 168 -15.93 -49.82 14.88
C THR A 168 -16.65 -48.85 13.95
N ARG A 169 -17.33 -49.36 12.92
CA ARG A 169 -18.29 -48.57 12.14
C ARG A 169 -19.69 -48.76 12.73
N GLN A 170 -20.02 -47.95 13.74
CA GLN A 170 -21.41 -47.77 14.18
C GLN A 170 -22.17 -46.83 13.22
N PRO A 171 -23.50 -47.01 13.07
CA PRO A 171 -24.31 -46.47 11.97
C PRO A 171 -24.42 -44.94 11.95
#